data_AF-A0AAV2INQ4-F1
#
_entry.id   AF-A0AAV2INQ4-F1
#
_cell.length_a   1.000
_cell.length_b   1.000
_cell.length_c   1.000
_cell.angle_alpha   90.00
_cell.angle_beta   90.00
_cell.angle_gamma   90.00
#
_symmetry.space_group_name_H-M   'P 1'
#
loop_
_entity.id
_entity.type
_entity.pdbx_description
1 polymer ?
#
loop_
_entity_poly.entity_id
_entity_poly.type
_entity_poly.pdbx_seq_one_letter_code
_entity_poly.pdbx_strand_id
1 'polypeptide(L)'
;TEKFCRCRLVRFPVEKFPPHMKENICYSWKPVIIRATIEKARQILVYQDASIRWTSDIVKVLNRTRTFGLQYHRDDFFSRISLHTMREMFDYFGESPCAFSPFPEIGANNGMYKNDPFVIHAVLEPWA
;
A
#
# COMPACT_ATOMS: atom_id res chain seq x y z
N THR A 1 -16.65 -14.46 23.37
CA THR A 1 -17.67 -13.84 22.49
C THR A 1 -17.21 -12.44 22.16
N GLU A 2 -16.74 -12.17 20.95
CA GLU A 2 -16.36 -10.79 20.59
C GLU A 2 -17.43 -10.10 19.76
N LYS A 3 -17.83 -8.93 20.26
CA LYS A 3 -19.02 -8.13 19.92
C LYS A 3 -18.71 -6.95 18.97
N PHE A 4 -17.66 -7.03 18.15
CA PHE A 4 -17.15 -5.87 17.42
C PHE A 4 -16.97 -6.02 15.90
N CYS A 5 -17.55 -7.02 15.26
CA CYS A 5 -17.36 -7.17 13.81
C CYS A 5 -18.36 -6.33 13.01
N ARG A 6 -18.18 -4.99 12.98
CA ARG A 6 -18.68 -4.15 11.88
C ARG A 6 -17.82 -4.36 10.61
N CYS A 7 -17.50 -5.62 10.33
CA CYS A 7 -16.60 -6.02 9.27
C CYS A 7 -17.41 -6.75 8.21
N ARG A 8 -17.11 -6.44 6.95
CA ARG A 8 -17.59 -7.23 5.82
C ARG A 8 -16.42 -8.04 5.29
N LEU A 9 -16.53 -9.36 5.39
CA LEU A 9 -15.59 -10.24 4.71
C LEU A 9 -15.86 -10.21 3.21
N VAL A 10 -14.82 -9.97 2.43
CA VAL A 10 -14.87 -9.98 0.96
C VAL A 10 -13.76 -10.88 0.47
N ARG A 11 -14.11 -11.86 -0.37
CA ARG A 11 -13.13 -12.73 -1.03
C ARG A 11 -12.58 -12.01 -2.26
N PHE A 12 -11.25 -11.90 -2.37
CA PHE A 12 -10.61 -11.41 -3.58
C PHE A 12 -10.76 -12.45 -4.71
N PRO A 13 -11.37 -12.11 -5.86
CA PRO A 13 -11.65 -13.06 -6.93
C PRO A 13 -10.41 -13.25 -7.81
N VAL A 14 -9.38 -13.88 -7.25
CA VAL A 14 -8.04 -14.02 -7.84
C VAL A 14 -8.04 -14.69 -9.22
N GLU A 15 -9.07 -15.48 -9.51
CA GLU A 15 -9.27 -16.19 -10.76
C GLU A 15 -9.60 -15.24 -11.93
N LYS A 16 -10.03 -14.02 -11.64
CA LYS A 16 -10.31 -12.98 -12.65
C LYS A 16 -9.09 -12.15 -13.04
N PHE A 17 -7.94 -12.39 -12.40
CA PHE A 17 -6.72 -11.62 -12.59
C PHE A 17 -5.61 -12.45 -13.25
N PRO A 18 -4.57 -11.81 -13.81
CA PRO A 18 -3.43 -12.51 -14.40
C PRO A 18 -2.77 -13.49 -13.41
N PRO A 19 -2.10 -14.55 -13.90
CA PRO A 19 -1.52 -15.59 -13.05
C PRO A 19 -0.64 -15.07 -11.91
N HIS A 20 0.17 -14.03 -12.15
CA HIS A 20 1.05 -13.47 -11.12
C HIS A 20 0.31 -12.88 -9.91
N MET A 21 -0.97 -12.52 -10.03
CA MET A 21 -1.79 -12.03 -8.91
C MET A 21 -2.19 -13.15 -7.94
N LYS A 22 -2.09 -14.41 -8.37
CA LYS A 22 -2.27 -15.59 -7.49
C LYS A 22 -1.05 -15.87 -6.64
N GLU A 23 0.11 -15.40 -7.07
CA GLU A 23 1.37 -15.61 -6.37
C GLU A 23 1.46 -14.70 -5.15
N ASN A 24 1.30 -15.29 -3.96
CA ASN A 24 1.31 -14.55 -2.71
C ASN A 24 2.69 -13.96 -2.35
N ILE A 25 3.76 -14.38 -3.01
CA ILE A 25 5.12 -13.85 -2.76
C ILE A 25 5.25 -12.41 -3.27
N CYS A 26 4.59 -12.08 -4.38
CA CYS A 26 4.71 -10.77 -5.01
C CYS A 26 3.74 -9.73 -4.42
N TYR A 27 2.68 -10.20 -3.72
CA TYR A 27 1.65 -9.36 -3.12
C TYR A 27 1.00 -8.34 -4.08
N SER A 28 1.06 -8.57 -5.39
CA SER A 28 0.59 -7.66 -6.45
C SER A 28 -0.88 -7.27 -6.32
N TRP A 29 -1.67 -8.07 -5.60
CA TRP A 29 -3.08 -7.82 -5.33
C TRP A 29 -3.33 -6.70 -4.31
N LYS A 30 -2.35 -6.33 -3.45
CA LYS A 30 -2.55 -5.34 -2.38
C LYS A 30 -2.97 -3.97 -2.94
N PRO A 31 -2.25 -3.35 -3.91
CA PRO A 31 -2.63 -2.06 -4.46
C PRO A 31 -4.02 -2.06 -5.13
N VAL A 32 -4.37 -3.16 -5.81
CA VAL A 32 -5.68 -3.32 -6.46
C VAL A 32 -6.81 -3.32 -5.42
N ILE A 33 -6.65 -4.05 -4.32
CA ILE A 33 -7.63 -4.05 -3.22
C ILE A 33 -7.76 -2.64 -2.63
N ILE A 34 -6.64 -1.95 -2.41
CA ILE A 34 -6.62 -0.59 -1.85
C ILE A 34 -7.37 0.38 -2.76
N ARG A 35 -7.06 0.40 -4.06
CA ARG A 35 -7.75 1.23 -5.05
C ARG A 35 -9.25 0.93 -5.14
N ALA A 36 -9.62 -0.34 -5.13
CA ALA A 36 -11.03 -0.75 -5.23
C ALA A 36 -11.85 -0.45 -3.96
N THR A 37 -11.19 -0.17 -2.84
CA THR A 37 -11.86 0.05 -1.55
C THR A 37 -11.77 1.49 -1.04
N ILE A 38 -10.86 2.32 -1.56
CA ILE A 38 -10.68 3.71 -1.10
C ILE A 38 -11.93 4.56 -1.26
N GLU A 39 -12.71 4.35 -2.32
CA GLU A 39 -13.94 5.09 -2.59
C GLU A 39 -15.02 4.86 -1.51
N LYS A 40 -14.94 3.75 -0.77
CA LYS A 40 -15.84 3.43 0.34
C LYS A 40 -15.42 4.11 1.64
N ALA A 41 -14.19 4.63 1.71
CA ALA A 41 -13.69 5.32 2.88
C ALA A 41 -14.17 6.78 2.88
N ARG A 42 -14.70 7.27 4.01
CA ARG A 42 -15.16 8.67 4.11
C ARG A 42 -14.04 9.70 4.07
N GLN A 43 -12.84 9.35 4.55
CA GLN A 43 -11.71 10.27 4.66
C GLN A 43 -10.38 9.57 4.43
N ILE A 44 -10.15 8.46 5.13
CA ILE A 44 -8.89 7.71 5.07
C ILE A 44 -9.22 6.23 4.96
N LEU A 45 -8.57 5.56 4.01
CA LEU A 45 -8.46 4.13 3.98
C LEU A 45 -7.21 3.71 4.75
N VAL A 46 -7.37 2.74 5.66
CA VAL A 46 -6.26 2.09 6.37
C VAL A 46 -6.13 0.67 5.85
N TYR A 47 -5.02 0.40 5.18
CA TYR A 47 -4.58 -0.94 4.83
C TYR A 47 -3.60 -1.43 5.89
N GLN A 48 -3.76 -2.69 6.31
CA GLN A 48 -2.80 -3.35 7.18
C GLN A 48 -2.89 -4.88 7.04
N ASP A 49 -1.76 -5.55 7.23
CA ASP A 49 -1.73 -7.00 7.37
C ASP A 49 -2.44 -7.43 8.65
N ALA A 50 -3.00 -8.64 8.64
CA ALA A 50 -3.73 -9.19 9.78
C ALA A 50 -2.86 -9.41 11.03
N SER A 51 -1.54 -9.34 10.90
CA SER A 51 -0.56 -9.42 11.99
C SER A 51 -0.30 -8.08 12.69
N ILE A 52 -0.68 -6.94 12.10
CA ILE A 52 -0.40 -5.62 12.67
C ILE A 52 -1.32 -5.36 13.87
N ARG A 53 -0.74 -4.86 14.96
CA ARG A 53 -1.46 -4.46 16.17
C ARG A 53 -1.05 -3.04 16.56
N TRP A 54 -2.03 -2.17 16.72
CA TRP A 54 -1.80 -0.81 17.20
C TRP A 54 -1.77 -0.81 18.73
N THR A 55 -0.61 -0.51 19.30
CA THR A 55 -0.45 -0.39 20.77
C THR A 55 -0.58 1.05 21.24
N SER A 56 -0.34 2.03 20.36
CA SER A 56 -0.52 3.47 20.60
C SER A 56 -0.53 4.25 19.27
N ASP A 57 -0.70 5.58 19.33
CA ASP A 57 -0.40 6.53 18.25
C ASP A 57 -1.15 6.45 16.92
N ILE A 58 -2.12 5.54 16.75
CA ILE A 58 -2.92 5.47 15.50
C ILE A 58 -3.57 6.82 15.16
N VAL A 59 -4.07 7.56 16.15
CA VAL A 59 -4.68 8.88 15.93
C VAL A 59 -3.69 9.89 15.36
N LYS A 60 -2.43 9.88 15.84
CA LYS A 60 -1.36 10.75 15.34
C LYS A 60 -1.02 10.42 13.89
N VAL A 61 -0.92 9.13 13.56
CA VAL A 61 -0.69 8.67 12.19
C VAL A 61 -1.83 9.10 11.28
N LEU A 62 -3.09 8.88 11.69
CA LEU A 62 -4.26 9.31 10.93
C LEU A 62 -4.27 10.84 10.69
N ASN A 63 -3.90 11.65 11.70
CA ASN A 63 -3.81 13.10 11.54
C ASN A 63 -2.72 13.52 10.54
N ARG A 64 -1.58 12.84 10.54
CA ARG A 64 -0.54 13.03 9.51
C ARG A 64 -1.07 12.65 8.13
N THR A 65 -1.77 11.53 7.98
CA THR A 65 -2.40 11.15 6.70
C THR A 65 -3.40 12.20 6.22
N ARG A 66 -4.21 12.79 7.10
CA ARG A 66 -5.13 13.88 6.71
C ARG A 66 -4.38 15.08 6.11
N THR A 67 -3.20 15.37 6.64
CA THR A 67 -2.36 16.51 6.26
C THR A 67 -1.57 16.23 4.99
N PHE A 68 -0.88 15.09 4.92
CA PHE A 68 0.09 14.76 3.88
C PHE A 68 -0.44 13.83 2.78
N GLY A 69 -1.64 13.27 2.95
CA GLY A 69 -2.29 12.37 1.99
C GLY A 69 -1.90 10.89 2.16
N LEU A 70 -0.63 10.61 2.44
CA LEU A 70 -0.10 9.24 2.46
C LEU A 70 0.80 9.03 3.68
N GLN A 71 0.70 7.87 4.33
CA GLN A 71 1.62 7.46 5.40
C GLN A 71 1.94 5.97 5.27
N TYR A 72 3.22 5.64 5.39
CA TYR A 72 3.74 4.28 5.44
C TYR A 72 4.69 4.13 6.62
N HIS A 73 4.88 2.89 7.05
CA HIS A 73 5.96 2.56 7.95
C HIS A 73 7.30 2.54 7.20
N ARG A 74 8.30 3.17 7.81
CA ARG A 74 9.71 3.07 7.47
C ARG A 74 10.44 2.54 8.68
N ASP A 75 11.25 1.49 8.48
CA ASP A 75 12.19 0.97 9.45
C ASP A 75 13.61 1.49 9.14
N ASP A 76 14.47 1.56 10.15
CA ASP A 76 15.88 1.94 10.00
C ASP A 76 16.67 0.90 9.21
N PHE A 77 16.20 -0.35 9.16
CA PHE A 77 16.80 -1.41 8.34
C PHE A 77 16.45 -1.34 6.85
N PHE A 78 15.54 -0.45 6.45
CA PHE A 78 15.13 -0.31 5.04
C PHE A 78 16.21 0.36 4.21
N SER A 79 16.53 -0.27 3.07
CA SER A 79 17.63 0.13 2.21
C SER A 79 17.14 1.06 1.09
N ARG A 80 17.94 1.20 0.04
CA ARG A 80 17.56 1.92 -1.19
C ARG A 80 16.86 0.95 -2.14
N ILE A 81 15.81 1.43 -2.82
CA ILE A 81 15.06 0.66 -3.82
C ILE A 81 15.99 0.00 -4.84
N SER A 82 17.03 0.71 -5.29
CA SER A 82 17.99 0.23 -6.29
C SER A 82 18.89 -0.93 -5.82
N LEU A 83 18.96 -1.21 -4.51
CA LEU A 83 19.79 -2.29 -3.97
C LEU A 83 19.05 -3.64 -3.95
N HIS A 84 17.73 -3.62 -3.85
CA HIS A 84 16.90 -4.83 -3.81
C HIS A 84 15.95 -4.98 -5.00
N THR A 85 16.07 -4.11 -6.01
CA THR A 85 15.34 -4.22 -7.28
C THR A 85 16.30 -4.69 -8.37
N MET A 86 15.95 -5.75 -9.08
CA MET A 86 16.73 -6.26 -10.22
C MET A 86 16.80 -5.22 -11.33
N ARG A 87 17.93 -5.15 -12.04
CA ARG A 87 18.14 -4.17 -13.13
C ARG A 87 17.08 -4.27 -14.21
N GLU A 88 16.68 -5.48 -14.53
CA GLU A 88 15.68 -5.83 -15.53
C GLU A 88 14.32 -5.20 -15.24
N MET A 89 13.98 -4.95 -13.96
CA MET A 89 12.76 -4.24 -13.61
C MET A 89 12.83 -2.76 -14.00
N PHE A 90 13.99 -2.12 -13.81
CA PHE A 90 14.19 -0.74 -14.25
C PHE A 90 14.16 -0.64 -15.77
N ASP A 91 14.83 -1.58 -16.46
CA ASP A 91 14.84 -1.65 -17.93
C ASP A 91 13.42 -1.86 -18.49
N TYR A 92 12.62 -2.70 -17.84
CA TYR A 92 11.22 -2.94 -18.21
C TYR A 92 10.35 -1.66 -18.12
N PHE A 93 10.54 -0.85 -17.08
CA PHE A 93 9.79 0.40 -16.91
C PHE A 93 10.39 1.58 -17.66
N GLY A 94 11.55 1.42 -18.32
CA GLY A 94 12.26 2.53 -18.98
C GLY A 94 12.79 3.56 -17.99
N GLU A 95 13.08 3.13 -16.76
CA GLU A 95 13.45 3.99 -15.64
C GLU A 95 14.92 3.83 -15.27
N SER A 96 15.51 4.87 -14.66
CA SER A 96 16.88 4.81 -14.16
C SER A 96 16.90 4.42 -12.68
N PRO A 97 17.75 3.46 -12.25
CA PRO A 97 17.93 3.17 -10.82
C PRO A 97 18.32 4.41 -10.00
N CYS A 98 19.05 5.35 -10.61
CA CYS A 98 19.47 6.60 -9.96
C CYS A 98 18.29 7.55 -9.67
N ALA A 99 17.22 7.51 -10.47
CA ALA A 99 16.01 8.30 -10.22
C ALA A 99 15.36 7.94 -8.87
N PHE A 100 15.62 6.73 -8.37
CA PHE A 100 15.11 6.24 -7.10
C PHE A 100 16.03 6.48 -5.90
N SER A 101 17.25 7.03 -6.12
CA SER A 101 18.20 7.27 -5.03
C SER A 101 17.68 8.13 -3.87
N PRO A 102 16.78 9.11 -4.08
CA PRO A 102 16.21 9.90 -2.99
C PRO A 102 15.18 9.14 -2.14
N PHE A 103 14.64 8.02 -2.64
CA PHE A 103 13.51 7.34 -2.03
C PHE A 103 13.96 6.08 -1.29
N PRO A 104 13.70 5.98 0.04
CA PRO A 104 13.95 4.75 0.77
C PRO A 104 12.91 3.69 0.40
N GLU A 105 13.21 2.44 0.71
CA GLU A 105 12.20 1.40 0.76
C GLU A 105 11.14 1.71 1.82
N ILE A 106 9.94 1.17 1.61
CA ILE A 106 8.79 1.33 2.50
C ILE A 106 8.19 -0.04 2.82
N GLY A 107 7.62 -0.16 4.01
CA GLY A 107 6.92 -1.38 4.42
C GLY A 107 5.59 -1.52 3.68
N ALA A 108 5.37 -2.65 3.01
CA ALA A 108 4.10 -2.98 2.34
C ALA A 108 3.06 -3.64 3.27
N ASN A 109 3.32 -3.66 4.59
CA ASN A 109 2.49 -4.31 5.61
C ASN A 109 1.43 -3.38 6.20
N ASN A 110 1.60 -2.06 6.08
CA ASN A 110 0.60 -1.07 6.45
C ASN A 110 0.65 0.13 5.51
N GLY A 111 -0.47 0.84 5.36
CA GLY A 111 -0.52 2.07 4.59
C GLY A 111 -1.80 2.83 4.86
N MET A 112 -1.71 4.15 4.95
CA MET A 112 -2.87 5.01 5.14
C MET A 112 -2.97 5.98 3.97
N TYR A 113 -4.14 5.99 3.36
CA TYR A 113 -4.41 6.69 2.12
C TYR A 113 -5.57 7.64 2.34
N LYS A 114 -5.35 8.93 2.14
CA LYS A 114 -6.43 9.91 2.13
C LYS A 114 -7.27 9.69 0.87
N ASN A 115 -8.58 9.65 1.05
CA ASN A 115 -9.53 9.60 -0.05
C ASN A 115 -9.66 11.01 -0.64
N ASP A 116 -8.67 11.42 -1.44
CA ASP A 116 -8.67 12.65 -2.20
C ASP A 116 -8.17 12.41 -3.64
N PRO A 117 -8.47 13.33 -4.58
CA PRO A 117 -8.11 13.14 -5.99
C PRO A 117 -6.61 12.97 -6.21
N PHE A 118 -5.77 13.66 -5.46
CA PHE A 118 -4.32 13.57 -5.65
C PHE A 118 -3.82 12.16 -5.31
N VAL A 119 -4.20 11.61 -4.15
CA VAL A 119 -3.79 10.26 -3.76
C VAL A 119 -4.36 9.22 -4.73
N ILE A 120 -5.61 9.36 -5.17
CA ILE A 120 -6.21 8.41 -6.11
C ILE A 120 -5.45 8.41 -7.43
N HIS A 121 -5.29 9.58 -8.06
CA HIS A 121 -4.73 9.68 -9.41
C HIS A 121 -3.22 9.46 -9.44
N ALA A 122 -2.47 10.05 -8.50
CA ALA A 122 -1.02 9.99 -8.53
C ALA A 122 -0.44 8.71 -7.92
N VAL A 123 -1.15 8.07 -6.97
CA VAL A 123 -0.60 6.94 -6.19
C VAL A 123 -1.30 5.62 -6.53
N LEU A 124 -2.62 5.61 -6.67
CA LEU A 124 -3.39 4.36 -6.75
C LEU A 124 -3.75 3.94 -8.18
N GLU A 125 -4.01 4.89 -9.08
CA GLU A 125 -4.34 4.59 -10.48
C GLU A 125 -3.21 3.94 -11.29
N PRO A 126 -1.91 4.23 -11.06
CA PRO A 126 -0.84 3.52 -11.78
C PRO A 126 -0.81 2.00 -11.59
N TRP A 127 -1.55 1.48 -10.60
CA TRP A 127 -1.64 0.05 -10.31
C TRP A 127 -2.89 -0.64 -10.90
N ALA A 128 -3.81 0.13 -11.49
CA ALA A 128 -5.15 -0.31 -11.88
C ALA A 128 -5.30 -0.54 -13.38
#